data_AF-A0A086ZTS6-F1
#
_entry.id   AF-A0A086ZTS6-F1
#
_cell.length_a   1.000
_cell.length_b   1.000
_cell.length_c   1.000
_cell.angle_alpha   90.00
_cell.angle_beta   90.00
_cell.angle_gamma   90.00
#
_symmetry.space_group_name_H-M   'P 1'
#
loop_
_entity.id
_entity.type
_entity.pdbx_description
1 polymer ?
#
loop_
_entity_poly.entity_id
_entity_poly.type
_entity_poly.pdbx_seq_one_letter_code
_entity_poly.pdbx_strand_id
1 'polypeptide(L)'
;MATNGREWTELDRELMRLIGKAWDGRDPRPSNRAVAKAIGVTHPRVADLMAGLHGTPTVDEYCNLCILFGLDPGRTLNEALRAVS
;
A
#
# COMPACT_ATOMS: atom_id res chain seq x y z
N MET A 1 3.52 -14.74 24.81
CA MET A 1 3.45 -13.27 24.63
C MET A 1 2.96 -13.02 23.22
N ALA A 2 1.80 -12.38 23.05
CA ALA A 2 1.43 -11.86 21.74
C ALA A 2 2.39 -10.70 21.45
N THR A 3 3.26 -10.86 20.45
CA THR A 3 4.04 -9.76 19.91
C THR A 3 3.02 -8.76 19.37
N ASN A 4 2.95 -7.54 19.93
CA ASN A 4 2.03 -6.51 19.45
C ASN A 4 2.13 -6.46 17.92
N GLY A 5 1.02 -6.72 17.23
CA GLY A 5 0.98 -6.64 15.77
C GLY A 5 1.43 -5.25 15.34
N ARG A 6 2.15 -5.14 14.21
CA ARG A 6 2.58 -3.83 13.69
C ARG A 6 1.37 -2.90 13.60
N GLU A 7 1.40 -1.85 14.40
CA GLU A 7 0.41 -0.79 14.36
C GLU A 7 0.68 0.13 13.16
N TRP A 8 -0.38 0.67 12.59
CA TRP A 8 -0.27 1.62 11.50
C TRP A 8 0.27 2.95 12.01
N THR A 9 1.44 3.34 11.51
CA THR A 9 1.98 4.68 11.72
C THR A 9 1.33 5.68 10.76
N GLU A 10 1.54 6.97 11.00
CA GLU A 10 1.10 8.01 10.06
C GLU A 10 1.79 7.86 8.70
N LEU A 11 3.07 7.45 8.68
CA LEU A 11 3.81 7.16 7.47
C LEU A 11 3.17 6.02 6.67
N ASP A 12 2.80 4.90 7.32
CA ASP A 12 2.15 3.77 6.65
C ASP A 12 0.82 4.19 5.99
N ARG A 13 0.02 4.99 6.71
CA ARG A 13 -1.24 5.52 6.18
C ARG A 13 -1.00 6.43 5.00
N GLU A 14 0.01 7.30 5.08
CA GLU A 14 0.32 8.24 4.01
C GLU A 14 0.85 7.54 2.75
N LEU A 15 1.72 6.54 2.91
CA LEU A 15 2.17 5.69 1.79
C LEU A 15 0.99 5.00 1.09
N MET A 16 0.10 4.39 1.86
CA MET A 16 -1.09 3.72 1.30
C MET A 16 -2.08 4.70 0.70
N ARG A 17 -2.18 5.93 1.22
CA ARG A 17 -2.98 7.00 0.62
C ARG A 17 -2.44 7.42 -0.75
N LEU A 18 -1.13 7.58 -0.90
CA LEU A 18 -0.49 7.91 -2.19
C LEU A 18 -0.72 6.78 -3.21
N ILE A 19 -0.57 5.52 -2.78
CA ILE A 19 -0.89 4.35 -3.61
C ILE A 19 -2.38 4.33 -3.98
N GLY A 20 -3.27 4.61 -3.03
CA GLY A 20 -4.71 4.67 -3.25
C GLY A 20 -5.13 5.71 -4.27
N LYS A 21 -4.50 6.89 -4.27
CA LYS A 21 -4.71 7.89 -5.32
C LYS A 21 -4.31 7.38 -6.71
N ALA A 22 -3.15 6.74 -6.81
CA ALA A 22 -2.68 6.18 -8.08
C ALA A 22 -3.58 5.03 -8.56
N TRP A 23 -4.12 4.26 -7.61
CA TRP A 23 -5.11 3.22 -7.88
C TRP A 23 -6.41 3.83 -8.42
N ASP A 24 -6.99 4.78 -7.71
CA ASP A 24 -8.27 5.41 -8.06
C ASP A 24 -8.21 6.18 -9.40
N GLY A 25 -7.01 6.62 -9.81
CA GLY A 25 -6.78 7.28 -11.10
C GLY A 25 -6.73 6.36 -12.33
N ARG A 26 -6.80 5.03 -12.17
CA ARG A 26 -6.82 4.07 -13.29
C ARG A 26 -8.24 3.86 -13.82
N ASP A 27 -8.39 3.82 -15.15
CA ASP A 27 -9.64 3.49 -15.82
C ASP A 27 -9.44 2.29 -16.81
N PRO A 28 -10.07 1.12 -16.58
CA PRO A 28 -10.92 0.81 -15.43
C PRO A 28 -10.12 0.66 -14.14
N ARG A 29 -10.76 1.00 -13.02
CA ARG A 29 -10.18 0.79 -11.68
C ARG A 29 -9.87 -0.71 -11.48
N PRO A 30 -8.63 -1.09 -11.14
CA PRO A 30 -8.28 -2.48 -10.89
C PRO A 30 -9.08 -3.04 -9.71
N SER A 31 -9.57 -4.27 -9.85
CA SER A 31 -10.13 -5.01 -8.72
C SER A 31 -9.02 -5.45 -7.77
N ASN A 32 -9.35 -5.60 -6.48
CA ASN A 32 -8.43 -6.18 -5.49
C ASN A 32 -7.90 -7.55 -5.95
N ARG A 33 -8.67 -8.34 -6.71
CA ARG A 33 -8.24 -9.68 -7.19
C ARG A 33 -7.17 -9.56 -8.26
N ALA A 34 -7.32 -8.59 -9.17
CA ALA A 34 -6.34 -8.32 -10.19
C ALA A 34 -5.02 -7.85 -9.57
N VAL A 35 -5.09 -6.94 -8.59
CA VAL A 35 -3.91 -6.45 -7.86
C VAL A 35 -3.24 -7.57 -7.08
N ALA A 36 -4.02 -8.36 -6.32
CA ALA A 36 -3.51 -9.49 -5.55
C ALA A 36 -2.71 -10.48 -6.41
N LYS A 37 -3.26 -10.83 -7.59
CA LYS A 37 -2.57 -11.69 -8.55
C LYS A 37 -1.28 -11.05 -9.07
N ALA A 38 -1.27 -9.74 -9.31
CA ALA A 38 -0.12 -9.04 -9.86
C ALA A 38 1.04 -8.92 -8.87
N ILE A 39 0.76 -8.75 -7.58
CA ILE A 39 1.79 -8.59 -6.54
C ILE A 39 2.04 -9.85 -5.71
N GLY A 40 1.39 -10.97 -6.04
CA GLY A 40 1.65 -12.27 -5.40
C GLY A 40 1.09 -12.43 -3.99
N VAL A 41 0.00 -11.74 -3.64
CA VAL A 41 -0.66 -11.84 -2.31
C VAL A 41 -2.11 -12.29 -2.43
N THR A 42 -2.79 -12.48 -1.29
CA THR A 42 -4.21 -12.85 -1.29
C THR A 42 -5.11 -11.63 -1.51
N HIS A 43 -6.28 -11.85 -2.13
CA HIS A 43 -7.29 -10.78 -2.30
C HIS A 43 -7.68 -10.08 -0.98
N PRO A 44 -7.95 -10.81 0.14
CA PRO A 44 -8.22 -10.18 1.43
C PRO A 44 -7.08 -9.28 1.88
N ARG A 45 -5.82 -9.70 1.69
CA ARG A 45 -4.65 -8.89 2.08
C ARG A 45 -4.64 -7.54 1.39
N VAL A 46 -4.96 -7.50 0.09
CA VAL A 46 -5.05 -6.23 -0.64
C VAL A 46 -6.17 -5.35 -0.09
N ALA A 47 -7.33 -5.92 0.24
CA ALA A 47 -8.43 -5.17 0.85
C ALA A 47 -8.02 -4.60 2.23
N ASP A 48 -7.34 -5.40 3.04
CA ASP A 48 -6.83 -5.00 4.35
C ASP A 48 -5.82 -3.84 4.24
N LEU A 49 -4.87 -3.93 3.31
CA LEU A 49 -3.89 -2.87 3.05
C LEU A 49 -4.56 -1.56 2.65
N MET A 50 -5.54 -1.61 1.74
CA MET A 50 -6.27 -0.41 1.31
C MET A 50 -7.19 0.15 2.40
N ALA A 51 -7.64 -0.68 3.34
CA ALA A 51 -8.47 -0.29 4.47
C ALA A 51 -7.68 0.13 5.72
N GLY A 52 -6.36 -0.07 5.76
CA GLY A 52 -5.56 0.20 6.95
C GLY A 52 -5.75 -0.84 8.07
N LEU A 53 -6.04 -2.10 7.72
CA LEU A 53 -6.40 -3.17 8.65
C LEU A 53 -5.36 -4.29 8.69
N HIS A 54 -5.39 -5.08 9.76
CA HIS A 54 -4.66 -6.36 9.89
C HIS A 54 -3.16 -6.30 9.51
N GLY A 55 -2.47 -5.26 9.99
CA GLY A 55 -1.01 -5.09 9.85
C GLY A 55 -0.59 -4.27 8.63
N THR A 56 0.47 -3.48 8.81
CA THR A 56 1.03 -2.57 7.79
C THR A 56 1.60 -3.31 6.58
N PRO A 57 1.76 -2.64 5.43
CA PRO A 57 2.47 -3.22 4.30
C PRO A 57 3.88 -3.63 4.68
N THR A 58 4.30 -4.80 4.21
CA THR A 58 5.73 -5.12 4.15
C THR A 58 6.42 -4.25 3.10
N VAL A 59 7.75 -4.15 3.17
CA VAL A 59 8.54 -3.40 2.16
C VAL A 59 8.31 -3.98 0.76
N ASP A 60 8.18 -5.29 0.64
CA ASP A 60 7.93 -5.96 -0.64
C ASP A 60 6.52 -5.64 -1.19
N GLU A 61 5.48 -5.74 -0.35
CA GLU A 61 4.12 -5.33 -0.72
C GLU A 61 4.06 -3.87 -1.17
N TYR A 62 4.74 -2.99 -0.44
CA TYR A 62 4.85 -1.57 -0.78
C TYR A 62 5.53 -1.36 -2.14
N CYS A 63 6.73 -1.93 -2.34
CA CYS A 63 7.47 -1.81 -3.59
C CYS A 63 6.68 -2.36 -4.78
N ASN A 64 6.05 -3.53 -4.63
CA ASN A 64 5.27 -4.15 -5.69
C ASN A 64 4.02 -3.34 -6.03
N LEU A 65 3.34 -2.76 -5.04
CA LEU A 65 2.22 -1.83 -5.28
C LEU A 65 2.70 -0.57 -6.03
N CYS A 66 3.81 0.04 -5.61
CA CYS A 66 4.39 1.18 -6.30
C CYS A 66 4.68 0.86 -7.77
N ILE A 67 5.40 -0.24 -8.03
CA ILE A 67 5.73 -0.68 -9.39
C ILE A 67 4.48 -0.93 -10.22
N LEU A 68 3.49 -1.64 -9.67
CA LEU A 68 2.23 -1.93 -10.37
C LEU A 68 1.50 -0.65 -10.79
N PHE A 69 1.48 0.36 -9.93
CA PHE A 69 0.80 1.61 -10.21
C PHE A 69 1.65 2.65 -10.94
N GLY A 70 2.92 2.34 -11.26
CA GLY A 70 3.83 3.24 -11.97
C GLY A 70 4.42 4.35 -11.09
N LEU A 71 4.46 4.12 -9.78
CA LEU A 71 5.08 4.99 -8.79
C LEU A 71 6.54 4.58 -8.57
N ASP A 72 7.42 5.56 -8.37
CA ASP A 72 8.79 5.30 -7.91
C ASP A 72 8.79 5.18 -6.37
N PRO A 73 9.20 4.03 -5.79
CA PRO A 73 9.16 3.82 -4.34
C PRO A 73 9.97 4.85 -3.55
N GLY A 74 11.16 5.22 -4.03
CA GLY A 74 12.01 6.18 -3.32
C GLY A 74 11.39 7.58 -3.28
N ARG A 75 10.83 8.03 -4.40
CA ARG A 75 10.13 9.30 -4.51
C ARG A 75 8.85 9.31 -3.68
N THR A 76 8.05 8.25 -3.75
CA THR A 76 6.80 8.13 -2.98
C THR A 76 7.09 8.12 -1.47
N LEU A 77 8.13 7.43 -1.02
CA LEU A 77 8.55 7.46 0.38
C LEU A 77 8.98 8.86 0.83
N ASN A 78 9.80 9.55 0.04
CA ASN A 78 10.22 10.91 0.35
C ASN A 78 9.04 11.90 0.39
N GLU A 79 8.06 11.73 -0.50
CA GLU A 79 6.82 12.52 -0.49
C GLU A 79 6.02 12.28 0.78
N ALA A 80 5.82 11.02 1.17
CA ALA A 80 5.12 10.67 2.40
C ALA A 80 5.85 11.20 3.64
N LEU A 81 7.18 11.08 3.72
CA LEU A 81 7.99 11.61 4.82
C LEU A 81 7.82 13.13 4.98
N ARG A 82 7.78 13.88 3.87
CA ARG A 82 7.54 15.34 3.90
C ARG A 82 6.14 15.72 4.37
N ALA A 83 5.15 14.85 4.16
CA ALA A 83 3.77 15.10 4.55
C ALA A 83 3.51 14.83 6.04
N VAL A 84 4.35 14.01 6.69
CA VAL A 84 4.22 13.64 8.11
C VAL A 84 5.30 14.26 9.00
N SER A 85 6.23 15.04 8.42
CA SER A 85 7.23 15.85 9.16
C SER A 85 6.67 17.22 9.51
#